data_AF-A0A660V4J3-F1
#
_entry.id   AF-A0A660V4J3-F1
#
_cell.length_a   1.000
_cell.length_b   1.000
_cell.length_c   1.000
_cell.angle_alpha   90.00
_cell.angle_beta   90.00
_cell.angle_gamma   90.00
#
_symmetry.space_group_name_H-M   'P 1'
#
loop_
_entity.id
_entity.type
_entity.pdbx_description
1 polymer ?
#
loop_
_entity_poly.entity_id
_entity_poly.type
_entity_poly.pdbx_seq_one_letter_code
_entity_poly.pdbx_strand_id
1 'polypeptide(L)'
;METNTQQAPKTLEQVIEYCKFQRLNAEQVGSWVWVSFDEKPDESTLSCLKEYGFKYSPRRKKWAHNCGHPTRSARNVNPWDKYEHAVISGKGA
;
A
#
# COMPACT_ATOMS: atom_id res chain seq x y z
N MET A 1 2.08 -5.36 -31.41
CA MET A 1 1.66 -5.93 -30.11
C MET A 1 2.17 -4.97 -29.04
N GLU A 2 1.48 -3.84 -28.87
CA GLU A 2 1.91 -2.77 -27.98
C GLU A 2 1.18 -2.92 -26.64
N THR A 3 1.74 -3.68 -25.71
CA THR A 3 1.30 -3.66 -24.32
C THR A 3 2.09 -2.60 -23.57
N ASN A 4 1.79 -1.33 -23.82
CA ASN A 4 2.32 -0.23 -23.03
C ASN A 4 1.16 0.50 -22.35
N THR A 5 0.51 -0.21 -21.42
CA THR A 5 -0.44 0.40 -20.50
C THR A 5 0.36 1.25 -19.53
N GLN A 6 0.57 2.51 -19.89
CA GLN A 6 0.98 3.58 -18.99
C GLN A 6 -0.18 3.81 -18.01
N GLN A 7 -0.34 2.95 -17.00
CA GLN A 7 -1.17 3.27 -15.84
C GLN A 7 -0.42 4.37 -15.08
N ALA A 8 -0.95 5.60 -15.14
CA ALA A 8 -0.50 6.67 -14.27
C ALA A 8 -0.52 6.17 -12.81
N PRO A 9 0.49 6.54 -11.98
CA PRO A 9 0.55 6.10 -10.60
C PRO A 9 -0.78 6.41 -9.92
N LYS A 10 -1.44 5.36 -9.41
CA LYS A 10 -2.75 5.49 -8.76
C LYS A 10 -2.61 6.47 -7.59
N THR A 11 -3.49 7.47 -7.55
CA THR A 11 -3.48 8.48 -6.50
C THR A 11 -3.78 7.86 -5.14
N LEU A 12 -3.41 8.55 -4.07
CA LEU A 12 -3.70 8.12 -2.69
C LEU A 12 -5.17 7.74 -2.50
N GLU A 13 -6.08 8.54 -3.04
CA GLU A 13 -7.52 8.32 -2.93
C GLU A 13 -7.97 7.01 -3.60
N GLN A 14 -7.48 6.71 -4.81
CA GLN A 14 -7.81 5.45 -5.49
C GLN A 14 -7.30 4.24 -4.71
N VAL A 15 -6.10 4.35 -4.13
CA VAL A 15 -5.51 3.29 -3.31
C VAL A 15 -6.32 3.09 -2.03
N ILE A 16 -6.73 4.17 -1.37
CA ILE A 16 -7.58 4.15 -0.17
C ILE A 16 -8.92 3.48 -0.49
N GLU A 17 -9.58 3.90 -1.57
CA GLU A 17 -10.87 3.35 -2.00
C GLU A 17 -10.76 1.86 -2.30
N TYR A 18 -9.71 1.44 -3.02
CA TYR A 18 -9.43 0.03 -3.28
C TYR A 18 -9.26 -0.77 -1.98
N CYS A 19 -8.47 -0.25 -1.02
CA CYS A 19 -8.27 -0.90 0.27
C CYS A 19 -9.59 -1.05 1.04
N LYS A 20 -10.43 -0.02 1.03
CA LYS A 20 -11.77 -0.05 1.67
C LYS A 20 -12.70 -1.06 0.99
N PHE A 21 -12.73 -1.05 -0.35
CA PHE A 21 -13.57 -1.95 -1.14
C PHE A 21 -13.19 -3.42 -0.92
N GLN A 22 -11.89 -3.71 -0.91
CA GLN A 22 -11.34 -5.03 -0.66
C GLN A 22 -11.30 -5.41 0.84
N ARG A 23 -11.72 -4.48 1.73
CA ARG A 23 -11.65 -4.61 3.20
C ARG A 23 -10.27 -5.07 3.69
N LEU A 24 -9.23 -4.51 3.09
CA LEU A 24 -7.84 -4.81 3.43
C LEU A 24 -7.44 -4.07 4.69
N ASN A 25 -6.54 -4.66 5.46
CA ASN A 25 -6.03 -4.05 6.67
C ASN A 25 -4.96 -2.99 6.32
N ALA A 26 -5.45 -1.80 5.96
CA ALA A 26 -4.69 -0.69 5.39
C ALA A 26 -4.52 0.47 6.39
N GLU A 27 -3.29 0.93 6.53
CA GLU A 27 -2.85 2.02 7.40
C GLU A 27 -2.10 3.06 6.58
N GLN A 28 -2.53 4.32 6.60
CA GLN A 28 -1.77 5.42 6.03
C GLN A 28 -0.78 5.91 7.07
N VAL A 29 0.51 5.93 6.73
CA VAL A 29 1.59 6.42 7.59
C VAL A 29 2.27 7.57 6.85
N GLY A 30 1.99 8.81 7.27
CA GLY A 30 2.39 10.01 6.54
C GLY A 30 1.88 10.01 5.09
N SER A 31 2.79 9.85 4.12
CA SER A 31 2.50 9.82 2.68
C SER A 31 2.51 8.42 2.05
N TRP A 32 2.58 7.37 2.88
CA TRP A 32 2.60 5.97 2.42
C TRP A 32 1.37 5.22 2.91
N VAL A 33 0.84 4.32 2.08
CA VAL A 33 -0.21 3.38 2.49
C VAL A 33 0.41 2.01 2.72
N TRP A 34 0.27 1.48 3.93
CA TRP A 34 0.72 0.17 4.33
C TRP A 34 -0.46 -0.78 4.41
N VAL A 35 -0.37 -1.93 3.77
CA VAL A 35 -1.39 -2.97 3.83
C VAL A 35 -0.80 -4.21 4.49
N SER A 36 -1.47 -4.69 5.51
CA SER A 36 -1.17 -5.92 6.22
C SER A 36 -2.23 -6.98 5.91
N PHE A 37 -1.78 -8.23 5.82
CA PHE A 37 -2.64 -9.37 5.60
C PHE A 37 -2.41 -10.35 6.74
N ASP A 38 -3.50 -10.82 7.35
CA ASP A 38 -3.46 -11.79 8.44
C ASP A 38 -3.17 -13.20 7.89
N GLU A 39 -3.84 -13.53 6.78
CA GLU A 39 -3.65 -14.76 6.01
C GLU A 39 -2.95 -14.46 4.67
N LYS A 40 -2.38 -15.49 4.05
CA LYS A 40 -1.77 -15.38 2.72
C LYS A 40 -2.82 -14.88 1.72
N PRO A 41 -2.67 -13.66 1.16
CA PRO A 41 -3.62 -13.15 0.19
C PRO A 41 -3.59 -13.98 -1.09
N ASP A 42 -4.73 -14.02 -1.77
CA ASP A 42 -4.89 -14.66 -3.05
C ASP A 42 -3.93 -14.10 -4.10
N GLU A 43 -3.53 -14.93 -5.06
CA GLU A 43 -2.62 -14.50 -6.13
C GLU A 43 -3.21 -13.36 -6.95
N SER A 44 -4.54 -13.34 -7.09
CA SER A 44 -5.28 -12.25 -7.74
C SER A 44 -5.10 -10.93 -6.97
N THR A 45 -5.27 -10.94 -5.65
CA THR A 45 -5.04 -9.75 -4.80
C THR A 45 -3.59 -9.28 -4.89
N LEU A 46 -2.64 -10.21 -4.87
CA LEU A 46 -1.22 -9.89 -5.01
C LEU A 46 -0.89 -9.27 -6.37
N SER A 47 -1.50 -9.77 -7.45
CA SER A 47 -1.38 -9.21 -8.78
C SER A 47 -1.93 -7.78 -8.81
N CYS A 48 -3.14 -7.58 -8.29
CA CYS A 48 -3.73 -6.25 -8.20
C CYS A 48 -2.86 -5.28 -7.39
N LEU A 49 -2.32 -5.68 -6.23
CA LEU A 49 -1.42 -4.82 -5.44
C LEU A 49 -0.21 -4.38 -6.27
N LYS A 50 0.42 -5.30 -7.01
CA LYS A 50 1.55 -4.98 -7.90
C LYS A 50 1.14 -4.04 -9.03
N GLU A 51 -0.01 -4.28 -9.65
CA GLU A 51 -0.56 -3.40 -10.71
C GLU A 51 -0.83 -2.00 -10.18
N TYR A 52 -1.35 -1.88 -8.96
CA TYR A 52 -1.55 -0.59 -8.31
C TYR A 52 -0.24 0.11 -7.98
N GLY A 53 0.88 -0.61 -7.89
CA GLY A 53 2.21 -0.07 -7.57
C GLY A 53 2.66 -0.33 -6.12
N PHE A 54 1.97 -1.19 -5.38
CA PHE A 54 2.42 -1.61 -4.06
C PHE A 54 3.69 -2.46 -4.14
N LYS A 55 4.57 -2.25 -3.18
CA LYS A 55 5.79 -3.03 -2.99
C LYS A 55 5.73 -3.82 -1.71
N TYR A 56 6.00 -5.12 -1.79
CA TYR A 56 6.11 -5.96 -0.61
C TYR A 56 7.39 -5.63 0.18
N SER A 57 7.25 -5.42 1.48
CA SER A 57 8.37 -5.21 2.41
C SER A 57 8.61 -6.51 3.20
N PRO A 58 9.59 -7.35 2.82
CA PRO A 58 9.86 -8.60 3.52
C PRO A 58 10.28 -8.39 4.98
N ARG A 59 10.91 -7.24 5.29
CA ARG A 59 11.31 -6.87 6.65
C ARG A 59 10.11 -6.67 7.58
N ARG A 60 9.00 -6.14 7.05
CA ARG A 60 7.80 -5.81 7.82
C ARG A 60 6.63 -6.76 7.55
N LYS A 61 6.78 -7.67 6.59
CA LYS A 61 5.72 -8.57 6.07
C LYS A 61 4.44 -7.82 5.69
N LYS A 62 4.61 -6.59 5.19
CA LYS A 62 3.51 -5.68 4.80
C LYS A 62 3.77 -5.14 3.39
N TRP A 63 2.71 -4.82 2.67
CA TRP A 63 2.76 -4.12 1.39
C TRP A 63 2.77 -2.62 1.62
N ALA A 64 3.54 -1.88 0.83
CA ALA A 64 3.64 -0.43 0.95
C ALA A 64 3.45 0.22 -0.43
N HIS A 65 2.55 1.19 -0.51
CA HIS A 65 2.35 2.03 -1.69
C HIS A 65 2.93 3.42 -1.45
N ASN A 66 3.73 3.88 -2.40
CA ASN A 66 4.21 5.27 -2.47
C ASN A 66 3.23 6.11 -3.28
N CYS A 67 2.18 6.62 -2.61
CA CYS A 67 1.16 7.47 -3.27
C CYS A 67 1.66 8.88 -3.62
N GLY A 68 2.90 9.24 -3.28
CA GLY A 68 3.45 10.60 -3.44
C GLY A 68 4.83 10.65 -4.08
N HIS A 69 5.39 11.86 -4.14
CA HIS A 69 6.73 12.13 -4.65
C HIS A 69 7.77 11.28 -3.89
N PRO A 70 8.72 10.62 -4.57
CA PRO A 70 9.72 9.78 -3.92
C PRO A 70 10.59 10.64 -2.99
N THR A 71 10.24 10.69 -1.71
CA THR A 71 11.08 11.27 -0.68
C THR A 71 12.13 10.24 -0.27
N ARG A 72 13.35 10.70 0.06
CA ARG A 72 14.47 9.82 0.41
C ARG A 72 14.03 8.84 1.51
N SER A 73 14.03 7.55 1.18
CA SER A 73 13.60 6.50 2.10
C SER A 73 14.51 6.52 3.34
N ALA A 74 13.92 6.79 4.51
CA ALA A 74 14.62 6.73 5.78
C ALA A 74 14.87 5.25 6.13
N ARG A 75 15.97 4.70 5.63
CA ARG A 75 16.31 3.26 5.67
C ARG A 75 16.42 2.68 7.08
N ASN A 76 16.62 3.54 8.09
CA ASN A 76 16.81 3.19 9.50
C ASN A 76 15.71 3.71 10.45
N VAL A 77 14.64 4.32 9.94
CA VAL A 77 13.58 4.89 10.80
C VAL A 77 12.27 4.16 10.58
N ASN A 78 11.59 3.81 11.66
CA ASN A 78 10.23 3.31 11.58
C ASN A 78 9.29 4.48 11.26
N PRO A 79 8.60 4.48 10.12
CA PRO A 79 7.75 5.60 9.74
C PRO A 79 6.61 5.82 10.73
N TRP A 80 6.11 4.77 11.41
CA TRP A 80 5.13 4.87 12.50
C TRP A 80 5.61 5.66 13.73
N ASP A 81 6.92 5.74 13.93
CA ASP A 81 7.52 6.47 15.05
C ASP A 81 7.71 7.97 14.72
N LYS A 82 7.88 8.27 13.43
CA LYS A 82 8.19 9.62 12.93
C LYS A 82 6.98 10.35 12.36
N TYR A 83 6.01 9.62 11.83
CA TYR A 83 4.85 10.17 11.15
C TYR A 83 3.58 9.67 11.82
N GLU A 84 2.56 10.53 11.85
CA GLU A 84 1.21 10.12 12.23
C GLU A 84 0.73 9.01 11.30
N HIS A 85 0.06 8.02 11.89
CA HIS A 85 -0.56 6.92 11.17
C HIS A 85 -2.06 6.89 11.44
N ALA A 86 -2.83 6.68 10.39
CA ALA A 86 -4.28 6.58 10.42
C ALA A 86 -4.71 5.26 9.80
N VAL A 87 -5.58 4.53 10.50
CA VAL A 87 -6.20 3.33 9.94
C VAL A 87 -7.19 3.76 8.86
N ILE A 88 -6.88 3.39 7.61
CA ILE A 88 -7.70 3.72 6.44
C ILE A 88 -8.83 2.73 6.27
N SER A 89 -8.50 1.46 6.45
CA SER A 89 -9.43 0.36 6.44
C SER A 89 -8.90 -0.67 7.41
N GLY A 90 -9.69 -0.96 8.43
CA GLY A 90 -9.50 -2.14 9.25
C GLY A 90 -10.48 -3.19 8.78
N LYS A 91 -10.07 -4.46 8.77
CA LYS A 91 -11.03 -5.55 8.87
C LYS A 91 -11.70 -5.36 10.24
N GLY A 92 -12.81 -4.62 10.25
CA GLY A 92 -13.67 -4.50 11.42
C GLY A 92 -14.01 -5.91 11.87
N ALA A 93 -13.74 -6.18 13.15
CA ALA A 93 -14.06 -7.44 13.81
C ALA A 93 -15.50 -7.89 13.51
#